data_AF-A0A537FYN1-F1
#
_entry.id   AF-A0A537FYN1-F1
#
_cell.length_a   1.000
_cell.length_b   1.000
_cell.length_c   1.000
_cell.angle_alpha   90.00
_cell.angle_beta   90.00
_cell.angle_gamma   90.00
#
_symmetry.space_group_name_H-M   'P 1'
#
loop_
_entity.id
_entity.type
_entity.pdbx_description
1 polymer ?
#
loop_
_entity_poly.entity_id
_entity_poly.type
_entity_poly.pdbx_seq_one_letter_code
_entity_poly.pdbx_strand_id
1 'polypeptide(L)' 'MPTRHARLLILGSGPAGYSAAVYAARANLRPVLITGIAQGGQLMTTTDVDNWPADADGVQGPELMTRFE' A
#
# COMPACT_ATOMS: atom_id res chain seq x y z
N MET A 1 22.76 2.60 -16.32
CA MET A 1 22.01 2.04 -15.18
C MET A 1 21.66 0.59 -15.50
N PRO A 2 21.84 -0.37 -14.59
CA PRO A 2 21.43 -1.74 -14.84
C PRO A 2 19.91 -1.83 -14.96
N THR A 3 19.43 -2.60 -15.95
CA THR A 3 18.01 -2.90 -16.09
C THR A 3 17.60 -3.91 -15.02
N ARG A 4 16.46 -3.67 -14.35
CA ARG A 4 15.87 -4.59 -13.37
C ARG A 4 14.57 -5.13 -13.93
N HIS A 5 14.52 -6.44 -14.18
CA HIS A 5 13.28 -7.13 -14.57
C HIS A 5 12.50 -7.57 -13.32
N ALA A 6 11.18 -7.43 -13.36
CA ALA A 6 10.26 -7.93 -12.35
C ALA A 6 9.12 -8.68 -13.04
N ARG A 7 8.75 -9.85 -12.50
CA ARG A 7 7.60 -10.62 -13.02
C ARG A 7 6.27 -9.89 -12.81
N LEU A 8 6.20 -9.09 -11.74
CA LEU A 8 5.12 -8.18 -11.46
C LEU A 8 5.69 -6.89 -10.87
N LEU A 9 5.30 -5.76 -11.45
CA LEU A 9 5.66 -4.43 -11.00
C LEU A 9 4.38 -3.69 -10.61
N ILE A 10 4.32 -3.17 -9.38
CA ILE A 10 3.21 -2.40 -8.84
C ILE A 10 3.67 -0.95 -8.72
N LEU A 11 2.91 -0.03 -9.31
CA LEU A 11 3.18 1.41 -9.29
C LEU A 11 2.18 2.08 -8.36
N GLY A 12 2.62 2.47 -7.17
CA GLY A 12 1.82 3.11 -6.14
C GLY A 12 1.85 2.36 -4.82
N SER A 13 1.88 3.13 -3.72
CA SER A 13 1.89 2.66 -2.33
C SER A 13 0.65 3.11 -1.55
N GLY A 14 -0.47 3.30 -2.24
CA GLY A 14 -1.76 3.44 -1.55
C GLY A 14 -2.29 2.08 -1.07
N PRO A 15 -3.46 2.04 -0.43
CA PRO A 15 -4.09 0.79 0.02
C PRO A 15 -4.32 -0.21 -1.12
N ALA A 16 -4.59 0.27 -2.34
CA ALA A 16 -4.70 -0.57 -3.54
C ALA A 16 -3.37 -1.26 -3.89
N GLY A 17 -2.26 -0.51 -3.85
CA GLY A 17 -0.92 -1.03 -4.20
C GLY A 17 -0.43 -2.04 -3.17
N TYR A 18 -0.57 -1.73 -1.89
CA TYR A 18 -0.23 -2.67 -0.81
C TYR A 18 -1.09 -3.93 -0.83
N SER A 19 -2.41 -3.80 -1.03
CA SER A 19 -3.29 -4.97 -1.18
C SER A 19 -2.85 -5.87 -2.34
N ALA A 20 -2.57 -5.29 -3.52
CA ALA A 20 -2.06 -6.04 -4.66
C ALA A 20 -0.72 -6.73 -4.37
N ALA A 21 0.18 -6.05 -3.64
CA ALA A 21 1.48 -6.60 -3.25
C ALA A 21 1.35 -7.78 -2.31
N VAL A 22 0.46 -7.71 -1.30
CA VAL A 22 0.20 -8.83 -0.38
C VAL A 22 -0.30 -10.05 -1.15
N TYR A 23 -1.31 -9.90 -2.01
CA TYR A 23 -1.83 -11.03 -2.78
C TYR A 23 -0.80 -11.60 -3.76
N ALA A 24 -0.02 -10.76 -4.43
CA ALA A 24 1.04 -11.22 -5.32
C ALA A 24 2.19 -11.92 -4.58
N ALA A 25 2.56 -11.43 -3.39
CA ALA A 25 3.56 -12.08 -2.54
C ALA A 25 3.08 -13.47 -2.09
N ARG A 26 1.81 -13.58 -1.67
CA ARG A 26 1.19 -14.86 -1.31
C ARG A 26 1.10 -15.84 -2.49
N ALA A 27 0.98 -15.33 -3.72
CA ALA A 27 1.03 -16.12 -4.94
C ALA A 27 2.47 -16.44 -5.42
N ASN A 28 3.50 -16.21 -4.59
CA ASN A 28 4.92 -16.44 -4.92
C ASN A 28 5.43 -15.71 -6.17
N LEU A 29 4.79 -14.58 -6.54
CA LEU A 29 5.17 -13.81 -7.73
C LEU A 29 6.39 -12.92 -7.49
N ARG A 30 6.75 -12.66 -6.22
CA ARG A 30 7.86 -11.76 -5.82
C ARG A 30 7.67 -10.36 -6.44
N PRO A 31 6.58 -9.64 -6.09
CA PRO A 31 6.29 -8.33 -6.66
C PRO A 31 7.36 -7.31 -6.31
N VAL A 32 7.59 -6.35 -7.19
CA VAL A 32 8.33 -5.11 -6.89
C VAL A 32 7.31 -3.98 -6.81
N LEU A 33 7.30 -3.24 -5.70
CA LEU A 33 6.42 -2.09 -5.49
C LEU A 33 7.25 -0.80 -5.55
N ILE A 34 6.81 0.15 -6.36
CA ILE A 34 7.37 1.50 -6.43
C ILE A 34 6.42 2.43 -5.70
N THR A 35 6.90 3.05 -4.63
CA THR A 35 6.06 3.84 -3.70
C THR A 35 5.65 5.18 -4.28
N GLY A 36 6.48 5.79 -5.13
CA GLY A 36 6.34 7.18 -5.54
C GLY A 36 6.88 8.14 -4.48
N ILE A 37 6.64 9.44 -4.67
CA ILE A 37 7.14 10.49 -3.75
C ILE A 37 6.33 10.52 -2.45
N ALA A 38 5.02 10.24 -2.54
CA ALA A 38 4.11 10.18 -1.40
C ALA A 38 3.81 8.71 -1.02
N GLN A 39 4.70 8.10 -0.22
CA GLN A 39 4.49 6.76 0.30
C GLN A 39 3.21 6.72 1.15
N GLY A 40 2.35 5.70 0.98
CA GLY A 40 1.08 5.59 1.70
C GLY A 40 -0.12 6.21 0.96
N GLY A 41 0.13 7.01 -0.08
CA GLY A 41 -0.92 7.66 -0.87
C GLY A 41 -1.71 8.72 -0.09
N GLN A 42 -2.96 8.97 -0.51
CA GLN A 42 -3.78 10.07 0.01
C GLN A 42 -4.14 9.92 1.49
N LEU A 43 -4.17 8.69 2.03
CA LEU A 43 -4.46 8.44 3.45
C LEU A 43 -3.41 9.04 4.39
N MET A 44 -2.20 9.34 3.91
CA MET A 44 -1.20 10.05 4.71
C MET A 44 -1.55 11.51 5.01
N THR A 45 -2.55 12.06 4.30
CA THR A 45 -2.91 13.48 4.38
C THR A 45 -4.23 13.74 5.12
N THR A 46 -4.95 12.69 5.48
CA THR A 46 -6.18 12.79 6.30
C THR A 46 -5.88 12.47 7.75
N THR A 47 -6.62 13.08 8.68
CA THR A 47 -6.57 12.70 10.09
C THR A 47 -7.43 11.48 10.31
N ASP A 48 -8.73 11.56 10.06
CA ASP A 48 -9.70 10.55 10.50
C ASP A 48 -10.25 9.74 9.31
N VAL A 49 -10.42 8.44 9.54
CA VAL A 49 -11.01 7.47 8.61
C VAL A 49 -12.08 6.68 9.36
N ASP A 50 -13.34 7.08 9.18
CA ASP A 50 -14.49 6.50 9.90
C ASP A 50 -15.18 5.37 9.14
N ASN A 51 -14.80 5.17 7.88
CA ASN A 51 -15.47 4.23 6.97
C ASN A 51 -14.59 3.04 6.59
N TRP A 52 -13.51 2.79 7.34
CA TRP A 52 -12.72 1.57 7.17
C TRP A 52 -13.40 0.40 7.91
N PRO A 53 -13.84 -0.67 7.23
CA PRO A 53 -14.72 -1.68 7.84
C PRO A 53 -14.14 -2.44 9.04
N ALA A 54 -12.81 -2.43 9.22
CA ALA A 54 -12.14 -3.15 10.29
C ALA A 54 -11.91 -2.31 11.56
N ASP A 55 -12.19 -1.00 11.52
CA ASP A 55 -11.98 -0.08 12.63
C ASP A 55 -13.31 0.59 13.00
N ALA A 56 -14.04 -0.02 13.93
CA ALA A 56 -15.39 0.42 14.33
C ALA A 56 -15.40 1.79 15.04
N ASP A 57 -14.30 2.14 15.71
CA ASP A 57 -14.12 3.43 16.38
C ASP A 57 -13.45 4.49 15.48
N GLY A 58 -13.25 4.17 14.20
CA GLY A 58 -12.42 4.96 13.29
C GLY A 58 -10.92 4.71 13.50
N VAL A 59 -10.10 5.18 12.56
CA VAL A 59 -8.64 5.06 12.61
C VAL A 59 -8.00 6.28 11.96
N GLN A 60 -6.77 6.62 12.36
CA GLN A 60 -6.07 7.67 11.66
C GLN A 60 -5.52 7.22 10.31
N GLY A 61 -5.56 8.11 9.30
CA GLY A 61 -5.08 7.80 7.95
C GLY A 61 -3.62 7.28 7.92
N PRO A 62 -2.66 7.97 8.54
CA PRO A 62 -1.28 7.48 8.66
C PRO A 62 -1.16 6.15 9.42
N GLU A 63 -1.93 5.98 10.48
CA GLU A 63 -1.94 4.74 11.28
C GLU A 63 -2.43 3.55 10.45
N LEU A 64 -3.51 3.74 9.69
CA LEU A 64 -4.04 2.72 8.79
C LEU A 64 -3.00 2.33 7.75
N MET A 65 -2.26 3.29 7.19
CA MET A 65 -1.21 2.99 6.20
C MET A 65 -0.01 2.25 6.80
N THR A 66 0.36 2.51 8.06
CA THR A 66 1.39 1.73 8.76
C THR A 66 1.00 0.25 8.89
N ARG A 67 -0.30 -0.08 8.94
CA ARG A 67 -0.77 -1.48 8.96
C ARG A 67 -0.64 -2.19 7.61
N PHE A 68 -0.47 -1.44 6.53
CA PHE A 68 -0.30 -1.97 5.16
C PHE A 68 1.17 -2.18 4.76
N GLU A 69 2.10 -1.52 5.43
CA GLU A 69 3.56 -1.66 5.23
C GLU A 69 4.10 -2.98 5.81
#